data_AF-A0A963F703-F1
#
_entry.id   AF-A0A963F703-F1
#
_cell.length_a   1.000
_cell.length_b   1.000
_cell.length_c   1.000
_cell.angle_alpha   90.00
_cell.angle_beta   90.00
_cell.angle_gamma   90.00
#
_symmetry.space_group_name_H-M   'P 1'
#
loop_
_entity.id
_entity.type
_entity.pdbx_description
1 polymer ?
#
loop_
_entity_poly.entity_id
_entity_poly.type
_entity_poly.pdbx_seq_one_letter_code
_entity_poly.pdbx_strand_id
1 'polypeptide(L)'
;MKKKLYRAIASRIAAQANCLERGNSEWHAKHGAVIAELIRDHSPSGSGFDAGTQLDNKSTPERLVFKTSFHHMNDGGYYDGWTEHSVIVTPSLVFGFNLRITGRDRNAIKDYIADCFNTALRKEVDA
;
A
#
# COMPACT_ATOMS: atom_id res chain seq x y z
N MET A 1 -17.26 -11.63 3.25
CA MET A 1 -17.89 -10.30 3.35
C MET A 1 -16.92 -9.30 2.75
N LYS A 2 -17.35 -8.45 1.83
CA LYS A 2 -16.45 -7.47 1.19
C LYS A 2 -15.97 -6.42 2.18
N LYS A 3 -14.70 -6.05 2.12
CA LYS A 3 -14.09 -4.97 2.92
C LYS A 3 -13.30 -4.05 2.00
N LYS A 4 -13.12 -2.80 2.41
CA LYS A 4 -12.16 -1.89 1.77
C LYS A 4 -10.75 -2.44 1.93
N LEU A 5 -9.93 -2.38 0.87
CA LEU A 5 -8.58 -2.97 0.85
C LEU A 5 -7.73 -2.55 2.06
N TYR A 6 -7.72 -1.26 2.41
CA TYR A 6 -6.94 -0.78 3.58
C TYR A 6 -7.39 -1.45 4.90
N ARG A 7 -8.70 -1.68 5.06
CA ARG A 7 -9.26 -2.37 6.24
C ARG A 7 -8.92 -3.86 6.23
N ALA A 8 -8.97 -4.49 5.05
CA ALA A 8 -8.59 -5.88 4.89
C ALA A 8 -7.13 -6.10 5.33
N ILE A 9 -6.21 -5.30 4.78
CA ILE A 9 -4.78 -5.34 5.14
C ILE A 9 -4.59 -5.08 6.64
N ALA A 10 -5.15 -3.99 7.19
CA ALA A 10 -5.01 -3.65 8.60
C ALA A 10 -5.52 -4.76 9.54
N SER A 11 -6.68 -5.35 9.22
CA SER A 11 -7.23 -6.45 10.02
C SER A 11 -6.38 -7.72 9.97
N ARG A 12 -5.73 -7.99 8.82
CA ARG A 12 -4.82 -9.12 8.66
C ARG A 12 -3.51 -8.91 9.40
N ILE A 13 -2.98 -7.69 9.44
CA ILE A 13 -1.81 -7.33 10.28
C ILE A 13 -2.14 -7.56 11.76
N ALA A 14 -3.32 -7.13 12.23
CA ALA A 14 -3.75 -7.39 13.61
C ALA A 14 -3.83 -8.90 13.91
N ALA A 15 -4.45 -9.68 13.01
CA ALA A 15 -4.55 -11.12 13.16
C ALA A 15 -3.17 -11.81 13.15
N GLN A 16 -2.26 -11.35 12.28
CA GLN A 16 -0.89 -11.84 12.20
C GLN A 16 -0.13 -11.60 13.52
N ALA A 17 -0.23 -10.39 14.09
CA ALA A 17 0.38 -10.06 15.38
C ALA A 17 -0.16 -10.95 16.52
N ASN A 18 -1.48 -11.13 16.60
CA ASN A 18 -2.11 -12.00 17.59
C ASN A 18 -1.66 -13.46 17.45
N CYS A 19 -1.45 -13.95 16.23
CA CYS A 19 -0.96 -15.30 15.99
C CYS A 19 0.48 -15.46 16.47
N LEU A 20 1.34 -14.45 16.25
CA LEU A 20 2.72 -14.44 16.73
C LEU A 20 2.76 -14.48 18.26
N GLU A 21 1.97 -13.65 18.95
CA GLU A 21 1.88 -13.62 20.42
C GLU A 21 1.44 -14.97 21.02
N ARG A 22 0.60 -15.71 20.30
CA ARG A 22 0.07 -17.01 20.73
C ARG A 22 0.89 -18.21 20.25
N GLY A 23 2.03 -17.98 19.57
CA GLY A 23 2.87 -19.04 19.03
C GLY A 23 2.24 -19.83 17.87
N ASN A 24 1.24 -19.26 17.19
CA ASN A 24 0.55 -19.89 16.06
C ASN A 24 1.23 -19.55 14.72
N SER A 25 2.39 -20.16 14.49
CA SER A 25 3.25 -19.87 13.33
C SER A 25 2.58 -20.17 11.98
N GLU A 26 1.73 -21.20 11.91
CA GLU A 26 1.00 -21.56 10.68
C GLU A 26 0.08 -20.43 10.24
N TRP A 27 -0.78 -19.95 11.16
CA TRP A 27 -1.71 -18.87 10.85
C TRP A 27 -1.01 -17.54 10.66
N HIS A 28 0.07 -17.28 11.39
CA HIS A 28 0.93 -16.12 11.14
C HIS A 28 1.42 -16.08 9.68
N ALA A 29 1.92 -17.22 9.16
CA ALA A 29 2.37 -17.32 7.77
C ALA A 29 1.22 -17.15 6.77
N LYS A 30 0.07 -17.78 7.02
CA LYS A 30 -1.12 -17.64 6.16
C LYS A 30 -1.62 -16.20 6.09
N HIS A 31 -1.66 -15.48 7.21
CA HIS A 31 -2.02 -14.06 7.21
C HIS A 31 -1.04 -13.21 6.40
N GLY A 32 0.26 -13.47 6.52
CA GLY A 32 1.29 -12.81 5.72
C GLY A 32 1.14 -13.06 4.22
N ALA A 33 0.86 -14.31 3.82
CA ALA A 33 0.60 -14.66 2.42
C ALA A 33 -0.60 -13.91 1.84
N VAL A 34 -1.72 -13.86 2.57
CA VAL A 34 -2.92 -13.11 2.16
C VAL A 34 -2.63 -11.62 2.03
N ILE A 35 -1.84 -11.02 2.94
CA ILE A 35 -1.42 -9.62 2.83
C ILE A 35 -0.63 -9.40 1.54
N ALA A 36 0.34 -10.27 1.25
CA ALA A 36 1.15 -10.17 0.04
C ALA A 36 0.31 -10.30 -1.25
N GLU A 37 -0.67 -11.22 -1.27
CA GLU A 37 -1.62 -11.38 -2.38
C GLU A 37 -2.47 -10.12 -2.58
N LEU A 38 -3.06 -9.58 -1.51
CA LEU A 38 -3.86 -8.36 -1.57
C LEU A 38 -3.06 -7.17 -2.12
N ILE A 39 -1.78 -7.05 -1.74
CA ILE A 39 -0.91 -5.98 -2.23
C ILE A 39 -0.62 -6.18 -3.72
N ARG A 40 -0.20 -7.39 -4.10
CA ARG A 40 0.13 -7.72 -5.49
C ARG A 40 -1.06 -7.49 -6.43
N ASP A 41 -2.25 -7.90 -6.02
CA ASP A 41 -3.42 -7.94 -6.89
C ASP A 41 -4.20 -6.61 -6.93
N HIS A 42 -3.95 -5.70 -5.99
CA HIS A 42 -4.76 -4.48 -5.85
C HIS A 42 -3.97 -3.18 -5.66
N SER A 43 -2.65 -3.20 -5.47
CA SER A 43 -1.86 -1.97 -5.45
C SER A 43 -1.69 -1.39 -6.86
N PRO A 44 -1.36 -0.09 -6.98
CA PRO A 44 -1.01 0.49 -8.27
C PRO A 44 0.12 -0.28 -8.95
N SER A 45 -0.05 -0.55 -10.25
CA SER A 45 0.92 -1.21 -11.12
C SER A 45 0.77 -0.67 -12.55
N GLY A 46 1.89 -0.62 -13.29
CA GLY A 46 1.93 0.03 -14.60
C GLY A 46 1.81 1.56 -14.51
N SER A 47 1.77 2.24 -15.66
CA SER A 47 1.68 3.71 -15.74
C SER A 47 2.70 4.43 -14.85
N GLY A 48 3.93 3.89 -14.80
CA GLY A 48 5.03 4.39 -13.98
C GLY A 48 5.27 3.62 -12.67
N PHE A 49 4.33 2.77 -12.23
CA PHE A 49 4.50 1.89 -11.07
C PHE A 49 5.07 0.51 -11.45
N ASP A 50 6.22 0.48 -12.14
CA ASP A 50 6.72 -0.77 -12.74
C ASP A 50 7.60 -1.61 -11.78
N ALA A 51 8.10 -1.01 -10.69
CA ALA A 51 8.85 -1.71 -9.63
C ALA A 51 7.95 -2.33 -8.55
N GLY A 52 6.63 -2.18 -8.69
CA GLY A 52 5.63 -2.69 -7.75
C GLY A 52 5.49 -1.87 -6.47
N THR A 53 4.68 -2.41 -5.55
CA THR A 53 4.41 -1.84 -4.23
C THR A 53 4.66 -2.90 -3.17
N GLN A 54 5.34 -2.51 -2.09
CA GLN A 54 5.61 -3.39 -0.95
C GLN A 54 5.09 -2.77 0.35
N LEU A 55 4.64 -3.59 1.29
CA LEU A 55 4.30 -3.12 2.63
C LEU A 55 5.56 -3.12 3.50
N ASP A 56 5.82 -1.99 4.16
CA ASP A 56 6.92 -1.84 5.10
C ASP A 56 6.57 -2.55 6.43
N ASN A 57 7.53 -3.26 7.01
CA ASN A 57 7.39 -3.96 8.29
C ASN A 57 7.06 -3.03 9.48
N LYS A 58 7.26 -1.71 9.32
CA LYS A 58 6.81 -0.67 10.28
C LYS A 58 5.30 -0.41 10.23
N SER A 59 4.56 -1.16 9.42
CA SER A 59 3.12 -1.08 9.36
C SER A 59 2.49 -1.70 10.61
N THR A 60 1.40 -1.09 11.07
CA THR A 60 0.59 -1.53 12.20
C THR A 60 -0.89 -1.46 11.78
N PRO A 61 -1.83 -2.03 12.55
CA PRO A 61 -3.25 -1.92 12.23
C PRO A 61 -3.75 -0.47 12.07
N GLU A 62 -3.15 0.49 12.80
CA GLU A 62 -3.51 1.92 12.77
C GLU A 62 -2.58 2.76 11.89
N ARG A 63 -1.65 2.13 11.17
CA ARG A 63 -0.70 2.85 10.31
C ARG A 63 -0.12 1.92 9.25
N LEU A 64 -0.58 2.05 8.01
CA LEU A 64 0.00 1.29 6.89
C LEU A 64 1.07 2.14 6.19
N VAL A 65 2.19 1.52 5.83
CA VAL A 65 3.24 2.18 5.06
C VAL A 65 3.58 1.33 3.86
N PHE A 66 3.32 1.87 2.68
CA PHE A 66 3.69 1.24 1.42
C PHE A 66 4.94 1.92 0.87
N LYS A 67 5.87 1.11 0.35
CA LYS A 67 7.02 1.54 -0.44
C LYS A 67 6.70 1.33 -1.91
N THR A 68 6.93 2.35 -2.70
CA THR A 68 6.71 2.31 -4.14
C THR A 68 7.71 3.22 -4.84
N SER A 69 7.95 2.92 -6.11
CA SER A 69 8.84 3.66 -6.99
C SER A 69 8.04 4.12 -8.20
N PHE A 70 8.32 5.33 -8.67
CA PHE A 70 7.67 5.89 -9.86
C PHE A 70 8.70 6.18 -10.95
N HIS A 71 8.46 5.63 -12.14
CA HIS A 71 9.25 5.84 -13.34
C HIS A 71 8.76 7.09 -14.08
N HIS A 72 9.67 8.04 -14.27
CA HIS A 72 9.43 9.28 -14.98
C HIS A 72 9.79 9.12 -16.45
N MET A 73 8.96 9.66 -17.32
CA MET A 73 9.26 9.83 -18.74
C MET A 73 9.47 11.31 -19.02
N ASN A 74 10.35 11.64 -19.96
CA ASN A 74 10.49 13.01 -20.46
C ASN A 74 9.40 13.33 -21.50
N ASP A 75 9.40 14.56 -22.01
CA ASP A 75 8.41 15.03 -23.00
C ASP A 75 8.41 14.22 -24.31
N GLY A 76 9.51 13.53 -24.62
CA GLY A 76 9.63 12.64 -25.78
C GLY A 76 9.18 11.20 -25.51
N GLY A 77 8.71 10.90 -24.30
CA GLY A 77 8.31 9.56 -23.89
C GLY A 77 9.49 8.61 -23.63
N TYR A 78 10.69 9.13 -23.40
CA TYR A 78 11.86 8.32 -23.03
C TYR A 78 12.05 8.26 -21.52
N TYR A 79 12.73 7.21 -21.07
CA TYR A 79 13.15 7.06 -19.68
C TYR A 79 13.84 8.32 -19.16
N ASP A 80 13.38 8.82 -18.02
CA ASP A 80 13.87 10.04 -17.38
C ASP A 80 14.16 9.84 -15.89
N GLY A 81 14.30 8.59 -15.43
CA GLY A 81 14.69 8.27 -14.05
C GLY A 81 13.54 7.82 -13.14
N TRP A 82 13.88 7.55 -11.88
CA TRP A 82 12.96 7.05 -10.86
C TRP A 82 12.88 7.99 -9.65
N THR A 83 11.74 7.96 -8.96
CA THR A 83 11.62 8.47 -7.59
C THR A 83 11.07 7.41 -6.65
N GLU A 84 11.63 7.33 -5.45
CA GLU A 84 11.18 6.43 -4.38
C GLU A 84 10.26 7.17 -3.41
N HIS A 85 9.18 6.51 -2.99
CA HIS A 85 8.14 7.10 -2.15
C HIS A 85 7.73 6.16 -1.01
N SER A 86 7.31 6.78 0.11
CA SER A 86 6.51 6.07 1.11
C SER A 86 5.10 6.65 1.14
N VAL A 87 4.11 5.78 0.97
CA VAL A 87 2.70 6.12 1.11
C VAL A 87 2.24 5.70 2.50
N ILE A 88 1.98 6.69 3.35
CA ILE A 88 1.61 6.48 4.75
C ILE A 88 0.11 6.69 4.88
N VAL A 89 -0.58 5.66 5.37
CA VAL A 89 -2.03 5.64 5.60
C VAL A 89 -2.28 5.66 7.10
N THR A 90 -3.09 6.60 7.57
CA THR A 90 -3.54 6.67 8.98
C THR A 90 -5.06 6.74 9.04
N PRO A 91 -5.70 6.25 10.11
CA PRO A 91 -7.15 6.27 10.25
C PRO A 91 -7.71 7.70 10.23
N SER A 92 -8.91 7.83 9.69
CA SER A 92 -9.73 9.04 9.78
C SER A 92 -11.17 8.64 10.05
N LEU A 93 -11.74 9.10 11.17
CA LEU A 93 -13.11 8.74 11.53
C LEU A 93 -14.14 9.33 10.55
N VAL A 94 -13.85 10.51 9.99
CA VAL A 94 -14.75 11.19 9.04
C VAL A 94 -14.55 10.67 7.61
N PHE A 95 -13.30 10.46 7.18
CA PHE A 95 -12.98 10.20 5.77
C PHE A 95 -12.59 8.74 5.48
N GLY A 96 -12.50 7.89 6.51
CA GLY A 96 -11.99 6.53 6.44
C GLY A 96 -10.48 6.45 6.73
N PHE A 97 -9.67 7.13 5.93
CA PHE A 97 -8.22 7.27 6.14
C PHE A 97 -7.68 8.59 5.59
N ASN A 98 -6.53 9.00 6.09
CA ASN A 98 -5.69 10.07 5.52
C ASN A 98 -4.49 9.46 4.79
N LEU A 99 -3.98 10.17 3.78
CA LEU A 99 -2.76 9.81 3.06
C LEU A 99 -1.67 10.86 3.22
N ARG A 100 -0.44 10.40 3.37
CA ARG A 100 0.76 11.24 3.27
C ARG A 100 1.79 10.56 2.38
N ILE A 101 2.23 11.26 1.34
CA ILE A 101 3.26 10.78 0.41
C ILE A 101 4.59 11.45 0.73
N THR A 102 5.63 10.65 1.01
CA THR A 102 7.01 11.13 1.19
C THR A 102 7.84 10.86 -0.08
N GLY A 103 9.09 11.34 -0.10
CA GLY A 103 9.97 11.22 -1.27
C GLY A 103 10.11 12.54 -2.04
N ARG A 104 10.92 12.53 -3.10
CA ARG A 104 11.16 13.69 -3.96
C ARG A 104 9.89 13.98 -4.77
N ASP A 105 9.44 15.22 -4.76
CA ASP A 105 8.26 15.65 -5.51
C ASP A 105 8.64 16.17 -6.91
N ARG A 106 9.14 15.26 -7.75
CA ARG A 106 9.49 15.62 -9.14
C ARG A 106 8.21 15.71 -9.96
N ASN A 107 8.07 16.77 -10.76
CA ASN A 107 6.92 16.99 -11.63
C ASN A 107 5.56 16.90 -10.91
N ALA A 108 5.52 17.29 -9.63
CA ALA A 108 4.32 17.17 -8.77
C ALA A 108 3.73 15.75 -8.69
N ILE A 109 4.57 14.71 -8.83
CA ILE A 109 4.11 13.33 -8.93
C ILE A 109 3.36 12.82 -7.67
N LYS A 110 3.55 13.47 -6.52
CA LYS A 110 2.91 13.05 -5.28
C LYS A 110 1.38 13.07 -5.34
N ASP A 111 0.80 14.01 -6.08
CA ASP A 111 -0.66 14.11 -6.22
C ASP A 111 -1.21 12.91 -7.00
N TYR A 112 -0.55 12.55 -8.11
CA TYR A 112 -0.90 11.37 -8.88
C TYR A 112 -0.74 10.07 -8.06
N ILE A 113 0.36 9.93 -7.31
CA ILE A 113 0.56 8.79 -6.41
C ILE A 113 -0.56 8.75 -5.35
N ALA A 114 -0.93 9.89 -4.78
CA ALA A 114 -2.00 9.96 -3.79
C ALA A 114 -3.34 9.51 -4.39
N ASP A 115 -3.69 9.93 -5.60
CA ASP A 115 -4.93 9.56 -6.29
C ASP A 115 -4.98 8.06 -6.61
N CYS A 116 -3.89 7.49 -7.15
CA CYS A 116 -3.79 6.06 -7.43
C CYS A 116 -3.95 5.23 -6.16
N PHE A 117 -3.24 5.57 -5.08
CA PHE A 117 -3.35 4.86 -3.81
C PHE A 117 -4.70 5.07 -3.13
N ASN A 118 -5.27 6.28 -3.17
CA ASN A 118 -6.59 6.53 -2.61
C ASN A 118 -7.65 5.66 -3.28
N THR A 119 -7.60 5.56 -4.62
CA THR A 119 -8.51 4.73 -5.41
C THR A 119 -8.31 3.25 -5.09
N ALA A 120 -7.07 2.76 -5.15
CA ALA A 120 -6.74 1.36 -4.87
C ALA A 120 -7.17 0.92 -3.47
N LEU A 121 -6.83 1.71 -2.44
CA LEU A 121 -7.12 1.38 -1.04
C LEU A 121 -8.62 1.40 -0.70
N ARG A 122 -9.43 2.15 -1.47
CA ARG A 122 -10.89 2.22 -1.34
C ARG A 122 -11.63 1.15 -2.15
N LYS A 123 -10.93 0.33 -2.93
CA LYS A 123 -11.53 -0.81 -3.62
C LYS A 123 -12.08 -1.82 -2.62
N GLU A 124 -13.20 -2.44 -2.94
CA GLU A 124 -13.72 -3.57 -2.18
C GLU A 124 -13.07 -4.86 -2.62
N VAL A 125 -12.66 -5.66 -1.64
CA VAL A 125 -11.98 -6.94 -1.84
C VAL A 125 -12.66 -8.02 -1.02
N ASP A 126 -12.58 -9.24 -1.53
CA ASP A 126 -12.96 -10.43 -0.77
C ASP A 126 -11.80 -10.80 0.14
N ALA A 127 -12.01 -10.71 1.46
CA ALA A 127 -10.98 -10.84 2.48
C ALA A 127 -11.52 -11.46 3.77
#